data_AF-A0A920JVJ3-F1
#
_entry.id   AF-A0A920JVJ3-F1
#
_cell.length_a   1.000
_cell.length_b   1.000
_cell.length_c   1.000
_cell.angle_alpha   90.00
_cell.angle_beta   90.00
_cell.angle_gamma   90.00
#
_symmetry.space_group_name_H-M   'P 1'
#
loop_
_entity.id
_entity.type
_entity.pdbx_description
1 polymer ?
#
loop_
_entity_poly.entity_id
_entity_poly.type
_entity_poly.pdbx_seq_one_letter_code
_entity_poly.pdbx_strand_id
1 'polypeptide(L)'
;MLGGHPSLKIGALLETEKHDIGDILRESLEHEALTASVYHELLGLVEGKSVILEEYARGMIHLEEQHLDEVNKMLRKPGDLAPFEA
;
A
#
# COMPACT_ATOMS: atom_id res chain seq x y z
N MET A 1 -23.09 11.12 -0.62
CA MET A 1 -21.90 11.91 -0.24
C MET A 1 -20.88 12.08 -1.37
N LEU A 2 -20.84 11.26 -2.44
CA LEU A 2 -20.08 11.59 -3.67
C LEU A 2 -20.82 11.35 -4.99
N GLY A 3 -22.08 10.87 -4.98
CA GLY A 3 -22.96 10.80 -6.15
C GLY A 3 -22.53 9.89 -7.32
N GLY A 4 -21.31 9.34 -7.28
CA GLY A 4 -20.77 8.44 -8.29
C GLY A 4 -21.23 7.00 -8.11
N HIS A 5 -21.36 6.29 -9.22
CA HIS A 5 -21.59 4.84 -9.25
C HIS A 5 -20.22 4.16 -9.43
N PRO A 6 -19.68 3.47 -8.41
CA PRO A 6 -18.42 2.76 -8.57
C PRO A 6 -18.56 1.64 -9.62
N SER A 7 -17.48 1.34 -10.32
CA SER A 7 -17.44 0.17 -11.20
C SER A 7 -17.57 -1.10 -10.37
N LEU A 8 -18.44 -2.02 -10.81
CA LEU A 8 -18.57 -3.37 -10.24
C LEU A 8 -17.74 -4.42 -11.00
N LYS A 9 -17.00 -3.99 -12.03
CA LYS A 9 -16.16 -4.90 -12.84
C LYS A 9 -14.93 -5.31 -12.05
N ILE A 10 -14.59 -6.59 -12.10
CA ILE A 10 -13.34 -7.13 -11.57
C ILE A 10 -12.24 -6.85 -12.59
N GLY A 11 -11.14 -6.24 -12.13
CA GLY A 11 -9.95 -6.00 -12.95
C GLY A 11 -9.18 -7.29 -13.26
N ALA A 12 -8.17 -7.19 -14.12
CA ALA A 12 -7.24 -8.31 -14.33
C ALA A 12 -6.36 -8.49 -13.08
N LEU A 13 -5.97 -9.74 -12.80
CA LEU A 13 -4.98 -10.05 -11.76
C LEU A 13 -3.61 -9.59 -12.25
N LEU A 14 -2.88 -8.85 -11.41
CA LEU A 14 -1.55 -8.31 -11.70
C LEU A 14 -0.41 -9.12 -11.05
N GLU A 15 -0.76 -10.19 -10.32
CA GLU A 15 0.18 -11.09 -9.64
C GLU A 15 0.99 -11.92 -10.65
N THR A 16 2.22 -12.31 -10.28
CA THR A 16 3.08 -13.10 -11.18
C THR A 16 2.88 -14.62 -11.08
N GLU A 17 1.94 -15.09 -10.25
CA GLU A 17 1.64 -16.51 -9.95
C GLU A 17 2.85 -17.27 -9.36
N LYS A 18 3.80 -16.54 -8.77
CA LYS A 18 4.97 -17.11 -8.09
C LYS A 18 4.65 -17.32 -6.63
N HIS A 19 4.62 -18.59 -6.22
CA HIS A 19 4.22 -18.97 -4.87
C HIS A 19 5.39 -19.19 -3.90
N ASP A 20 6.58 -18.66 -4.19
CA ASP A 20 7.66 -18.62 -3.20
C ASP A 20 7.36 -17.52 -2.17
N ILE A 21 7.57 -17.80 -0.88
CA ILE A 21 7.26 -16.83 0.20
C ILE A 21 8.07 -15.54 0.02
N GLY A 22 9.32 -15.63 -0.44
CA GLY A 22 10.14 -14.45 -0.68
C GLY A 22 9.63 -13.62 -1.87
N ASP A 23 9.18 -14.29 -2.93
CA ASP A 23 8.56 -13.60 -4.09
C ASP A 23 7.26 -12.91 -3.67
N ILE A 24 6.39 -13.61 -2.93
CA ILE A 24 5.14 -13.04 -2.39
C ILE A 24 5.44 -11.81 -1.54
N LEU A 25 6.41 -11.88 -0.62
CA LEU A 25 6.76 -10.75 0.24
C LEU A 25 7.32 -9.56 -0.56
N ARG A 26 8.08 -9.80 -1.64
CA ARG A 26 8.56 -8.72 -2.51
C ARG A 26 7.43 -8.08 -3.31
N GLU A 27 6.55 -8.90 -3.87
CA GLU A 27 5.36 -8.42 -4.59
C GLU A 27 4.44 -7.61 -3.67
N SER A 28 4.22 -8.08 -2.43
CA SER A 28 3.49 -7.31 -1.42
C SER A 28 4.20 -5.99 -1.08
N LEU A 29 5.52 -6.00 -0.89
CA LEU A 29 6.26 -4.77 -0.57
C LEU A 29 6.14 -3.72 -1.69
N GLU A 30 6.27 -4.15 -2.95
CA GLU A 30 6.09 -3.28 -4.12
C GLU A 30 4.64 -2.76 -4.23
N HIS A 31 3.67 -3.64 -3.99
CA HIS A 31 2.25 -3.28 -4.00
C HIS A 31 1.89 -2.24 -2.94
N GLU A 32 2.33 -2.43 -1.68
CA GLU A 32 2.03 -1.47 -0.61
C GLU A 32 2.77 -0.15 -0.82
N ALA A 33 3.98 -0.17 -1.38
CA ALA A 33 4.72 1.05 -1.70
C ALA A 33 3.99 1.88 -2.77
N LEU A 34 3.47 1.22 -3.81
CA LEU A 34 2.65 1.87 -4.81
C LEU A 34 1.35 2.39 -4.20
N THR A 35 0.66 1.58 -3.39
CA THR A 35 -0.60 1.94 -2.75
C THR A 35 -0.45 3.15 -1.82
N ALA A 36 0.60 3.20 -1.01
CA ALA A 36 0.94 4.36 -0.17
C ALA A 36 1.13 5.63 -1.01
N SER A 37 1.83 5.53 -2.15
CA SER A 37 2.02 6.67 -3.07
C SER A 37 0.70 7.20 -3.64
N VAL A 38 -0.24 6.31 -3.97
CA VAL A 38 -1.59 6.67 -4.46
C VAL A 38 -2.39 7.37 -3.35
N TYR A 39 -2.28 6.92 -2.10
CA TYR A 39 -2.94 7.60 -0.98
C TYR A 39 -2.33 8.97 -0.67
N HIS A 40 -1.01 9.16 -0.85
CA HIS A 40 -0.39 10.47 -0.79
C HIS A 40 -0.89 11.41 -1.89
N GLU A 41 -1.07 10.91 -3.12
CA GLU A 41 -1.68 11.69 -4.20
C GLU A 41 -3.12 12.08 -3.84
N LEU A 42 -3.92 11.13 -3.32
CA LEU A 42 -5.27 11.41 -2.85
C LEU A 42 -5.28 12.49 -1.77
N LEU A 43 -4.40 12.41 -0.77
CA LEU A 43 -4.29 13.42 0.29
C LEU A 43 -4.04 14.81 -0.29
N GLY A 44 -3.09 14.94 -1.23
CA GLY A 44 -2.82 16.22 -1.91
C GLY A 44 -4.00 16.74 -2.74
N LEU A 45 -4.83 15.86 -3.29
CA LEU A 45 -6.03 16.26 -4.03
C LEU A 45 -7.15 16.77 -3.13
N VAL A 46 -7.28 16.24 -1.91
CA VAL A 46 -8.42 16.50 -1.01
C VAL A 46 -8.09 17.47 0.13
N GLU A 47 -6.82 17.77 0.36
CA GLU A 47 -6.35 18.72 1.36
C GLU A 47 -7.01 20.10 1.22
N GLY A 48 -7.60 20.58 2.31
CA GLY A 48 -8.34 21.83 2.39
C GLY A 48 -9.70 21.82 1.68
N LYS A 49 -10.13 20.69 1.10
CA LYS A 49 -11.39 20.57 0.35
C LYS A 49 -12.40 19.65 1.04
N SER A 50 -11.95 18.59 1.68
CA SER A 50 -12.84 17.62 2.33
C SER A 50 -12.16 16.93 3.50
N VAL A 51 -12.52 17.38 4.71
CA VAL A 51 -12.03 16.79 5.97
C VAL A 51 -12.25 15.27 6.02
N ILE A 52 -13.40 14.78 5.53
CA ILE A 52 -13.70 13.34 5.55
C ILE A 52 -12.72 12.55 4.69
N LEU A 53 -12.37 13.07 3.51
CA LEU A 53 -11.46 12.38 2.60
C LEU A 53 -10.01 12.53 3.05
N GLU A 54 -9.65 13.63 3.69
CA GLU A 54 -8.35 13.82 4.32
C GLU A 54 -8.10 12.80 5.43
N GLU A 55 -9.05 12.67 6.37
CA GLU A 55 -8.94 11.70 7.46
C GLU A 55 -8.87 10.27 6.94
N TYR A 56 -9.65 9.95 5.90
CA TYR A 56 -9.56 8.67 5.22
C TYR A 56 -8.17 8.44 4.60
N ALA A 57 -7.66 9.40 3.81
CA ALA A 57 -6.35 9.28 3.18
C ALA A 57 -5.23 9.15 4.21
N ARG A 58 -5.26 9.94 5.29
CA ARG A 58 -4.27 9.86 6.39
C ARG A 58 -4.33 8.50 7.11
N GLY A 59 -5.52 7.99 7.37
CA GLY A 59 -5.70 6.67 7.97
C GLY A 59 -5.16 5.54 7.09
N MET A 60 -5.41 5.61 5.78
CA MET A 60 -4.89 4.62 4.83
C MET A 60 -3.36 4.71 4.68
N ILE A 61 -2.79 5.92 4.58
CA ILE A 61 -1.32 6.10 4.55
C ILE A 61 -0.67 5.43 5.77
N HIS A 62 -1.20 5.72 6.96
CA HIS A 62 -0.66 5.14 8.20
C HIS A 62 -0.69 3.61 8.19
N LEU A 63 -1.77 3.02 7.71
CA LEU A 63 -1.91 1.57 7.62
C LEU A 63 -0.90 0.97 6.64
N GLU A 64 -0.75 1.55 5.45
CA GLU A 64 0.21 1.04 4.46
C GLU A 64 1.67 1.20 4.92
N GLU A 65 2.01 2.29 5.61
CA GLU A 65 3.34 2.44 6.21
C GLU A 65 3.63 1.36 7.25
N GLN A 66 2.64 0.97 8.06
CA GLN A 66 2.77 -0.15 8.99
C GLN A 66 2.97 -1.48 8.26
N HIS A 67 2.20 -1.72 7.19
CA HIS A 67 2.36 -2.94 6.38
C HIS A 67 3.75 -3.01 5.73
N LEU A 68 4.23 -1.91 5.15
CA LEU A 68 5.58 -1.80 4.58
C LEU A 68 6.65 -2.16 5.61
N ASP A 69 6.54 -1.63 6.83
CA ASP A 69 7.46 -1.92 7.92
C ASP A 69 7.43 -3.40 8.34
N GLU A 70 6.26 -4.02 8.38
CA GLU A 70 6.11 -5.44 8.70
C GLU A 70 6.72 -6.34 7.62
N VAL A 71 6.38 -6.10 6.36
CA VAL A 71 6.90 -6.87 5.22
C VAL A 71 8.42 -6.70 5.11
N ASN A 72 8.93 -5.48 5.31
CA ASN A 72 10.37 -5.22 5.33
C ASN A 72 11.08 -6.04 6.42
N LYS A 73 10.49 -6.17 7.62
CA LYS A 73 11.04 -7.02 8.70
C LYS A 73 11.02 -8.50 8.31
N MET A 74 9.96 -8.98 7.65
CA MET A 74 9.84 -10.38 7.21
C MET A 74 10.88 -10.76 6.15
N LEU A 75 11.33 -9.81 5.32
CA LEU A 75 12.35 -10.03 4.30
C LEU A 75 13.79 -10.05 4.83
N ARG A 76 14.02 -9.63 6.08
CA ARG A 76 15.36 -9.58 6.68
C ARG A 76 15.86 -10.97 7.07
N LYS A 77 17.18 -11.13 7.03
CA LYS A 77 17.83 -12.34 7.58
C LYS A 77 17.81 -12.29 9.11
N PRO A 78 17.77 -13.44 9.81
CA PRO A 78 17.87 -13.47 11.26
C PRO A 78 19.13 -12.74 11.76
N GLY A 79 18.93 -11.77 12.66
CA GLY A 79 20.01 -10.95 13.22
C GLY A 79 20.31 -9.66 12.46
N ASP A 80 19.64 -9.41 11.34
CA ASP A 80 19.75 -8.14 10.62
C ASP A 80 18.82 -7.07 11.22
N LEU A 81 19.36 -5.88 11.44
CA LEU A 81 18.66 -4.73 12.00
C LEU A 81 18.45 -3.61 10.98
N ALA A 82 19.18 -3.64 9.86
CA ALA A 82 19.03 -2.67 8.81
C ALA A 82 17.71 -2.89 8.05
N PRO A 83 17.15 -1.85 7.41
CA PRO A 83 16.08 -2.04 6.43
C PRO A 83 16.52 -3.02 5.34
N PHE A 84 15.59 -3.87 4.89
CA PHE A 84 15.84 -4.73 3.74
C PHE A 84 16.13 -3.86 2.50
N GLU A 85 17.31 -4.03 1.90
CA GLU A 85 17.66 -3.51 0.58
C GLU A 85 17.60 -4.66 -0.42
N ALA A 86 16.84 -4.47 -1.51
CA ALA A 86 16.62 -5.47 -2.56
C ALA A 86 17.84 -5.65 -3.49
#